data_AF-A0A927YE16-F1
#
_entry.id   AF-A0A927YE16-F1
#
_cell.length_a   1.000
_cell.length_b   1.000
_cell.length_c   1.000
_cell.angle_alpha   90.00
_cell.angle_beta   90.00
_cell.angle_gamma   90.00
#
_symmetry.space_group_name_H-M   'P 1'
#
loop_
_entity.id
_entity.type
_entity.pdbx_description
1 polymer ?
#
loop_
_entity_poly.entity_id
_entity_poly.type
_entity_poly.pdbx_seq_one_letter_code
_entity_poly.pdbx_strand_id
1 'polypeptide(L)'
;MKAFKKLMVIAASAVMMVSLVACDKSGEIVTEVAEDYAAALADIDFDAIEEMSTEVGEDAMLELESTDSAVLEEALSTITYEVDVESVEASAKEGEGSIDVEFTYVDLEALAEDEDLTVDEDTFVDAIADGETTSVSVTLEFELDDEDWLVSNADDVIETVFDDLASFEISFEPALAAMIDEIVWYDTINSTFSDSYEFDNPYYIEADIRLNEEGVAAANDIMVEYIIFQNGSEVYSGTATPVEYTDGTFIEMPFYAYDDPSSDGMYVSAGSYTAEVYDMDGNLVVTSPTCTITNSVVAEPSGPADIPVSVEEGISPYAYMLEDVYWWTNNSDTLELDLIPADDYYYNDFVYTFMVFDSNNMDEPIYICDEFRTDSGSYLENYFYASDIGLDEFDPSVVYMMVVVDEAGDIVAYGTSDYDEFESIPQ
;
A
#
# COMPACT_ATOMS: atom_id res chain seq x y z
N MET A 1 26.29 -15.23 13.36
CA MET A 1 27.39 -16.04 13.95
C MET A 1 27.47 -15.76 15.45
N LYS A 2 26.59 -16.40 16.25
CA LYS A 2 26.75 -16.55 17.70
C LYS A 2 26.20 -17.92 18.07
N ALA A 3 27.09 -18.91 18.00
CA ALA A 3 26.85 -20.21 18.61
C ALA A 3 26.96 -20.02 20.13
N PHE A 4 25.84 -19.83 20.83
CA PHE A 4 25.82 -20.00 22.27
C PHE A 4 25.60 -21.48 22.58
N LYS A 5 26.67 -22.08 23.09
CA LYS A 5 26.74 -23.49 23.43
C LYS A 5 25.88 -23.76 24.67
N LYS A 6 24.66 -24.29 24.51
CA LYS A 6 24.09 -25.19 25.53
C LYS A 6 24.63 -26.59 25.23
N LEU A 7 25.82 -26.86 25.78
CA LEU A 7 26.43 -28.18 25.81
C LEU A 7 26.10 -28.78 27.18
N MET A 8 24.84 -29.17 27.40
CA MET A 8 24.51 -30.13 28.44
C MET A 8 24.68 -31.53 27.85
N VAL A 9 25.64 -32.25 28.41
CA VAL A 9 25.90 -33.65 28.09
C VAL A 9 24.78 -34.44 28.76
N ILE A 10 23.74 -34.80 28.01
CA ILE A 10 22.81 -35.86 28.38
C ILE A 10 23.63 -37.14 28.53
N ALA A 11 23.81 -37.54 29.78
CA ALA A 11 24.26 -38.87 30.14
C ALA A 11 23.14 -39.51 30.96
N ALA A 12 21.99 -39.75 30.31
CA ALA A 12 20.96 -40.68 30.78
C ALA A 12 21.60 -42.08 30.90
N SER A 13 22.25 -42.31 32.03
CA SER A 13 22.80 -43.60 32.40
C SER A 13 21.84 -44.18 33.42
N ALA A 14 20.85 -44.92 32.91
CA ALA A 14 20.02 -45.86 33.64
C ALA A 14 20.85 -46.74 34.59
N VAL A 15 21.06 -46.30 35.83
CA VAL A 15 21.58 -47.13 36.93
C VAL A 15 21.11 -46.56 38.27
N MET A 16 19.89 -46.87 38.69
CA MET A 16 19.51 -46.80 40.11
C MET A 16 18.90 -48.10 40.63
N MET A 17 19.63 -49.21 40.45
CA MET A 17 19.52 -50.32 41.42
C MET A 17 20.37 -49.98 42.66
N VAL A 18 19.79 -49.33 43.66
CA VAL A 18 20.38 -49.25 45.00
C VAL A 18 19.46 -49.84 46.05
N SER A 19 19.92 -50.96 46.58
CA SER A 19 19.34 -51.79 47.64
C SER A 19 18.87 -51.02 48.89
N LEU A 20 17.60 -51.24 49.19
CA LEU A 20 16.82 -50.92 50.40
C LEU A 20 17.56 -51.21 51.73
N VAL A 21 18.00 -50.17 52.45
CA VAL A 21 18.28 -50.22 53.90
C VAL A 21 17.85 -48.91 54.60
N ALA A 22 16.61 -48.90 55.11
CA ALA A 22 16.14 -48.28 56.36
C ALA A 22 16.55 -46.83 56.75
N CYS A 23 16.79 -45.96 55.78
CA CYS A 23 16.60 -44.51 55.91
C CYS A 23 15.66 -44.15 54.75
N ASP A 24 14.58 -43.43 55.03
CA ASP A 24 13.57 -43.09 54.02
C ASP A 24 14.21 -42.14 53.00
N LYS A 25 14.71 -42.71 51.90
CA LYS A 25 15.39 -42.01 50.81
C LYS A 25 14.40 -41.48 49.77
N SER A 26 13.10 -41.64 50.01
CA SER A 26 12.05 -41.23 49.07
C SER A 26 12.18 -39.77 48.69
N GLY A 27 12.48 -38.88 49.64
CA GLY A 27 12.70 -37.46 49.34
C GLY A 27 13.89 -37.21 48.42
N GLU A 28 15.03 -37.89 48.63
CA GLU A 28 16.20 -37.77 47.75
C GLU A 28 15.88 -38.24 46.32
N ILE A 29 15.11 -39.32 46.19
CA ILE A 29 14.73 -39.87 44.88
C ILE A 29 13.71 -38.98 44.18
N VAL A 30 12.67 -38.52 44.87
CA VAL A 30 11.66 -37.60 44.31
C VAL A 30 12.29 -36.30 43.86
N THR A 31 13.26 -35.75 44.60
CA THR A 31 14.01 -34.56 44.16
C THR A 31 14.80 -34.84 42.86
N GLU A 32 15.46 -35.99 42.73
CA GLU A 32 16.19 -36.35 41.51
C GLU A 32 15.25 -36.52 40.30
N VAL A 33 14.12 -37.21 40.48
CA VAL A 33 13.11 -37.35 39.42
C VAL A 33 12.50 -35.99 39.05
N ALA A 34 12.26 -35.11 40.02
CA ALA A 34 11.78 -33.76 39.76
C ALA A 34 12.79 -32.92 38.96
N GLU A 35 14.08 -33.00 39.27
CA GLU A 35 15.14 -32.33 38.54
C GLU A 35 15.23 -32.83 37.08
N ASP A 36 15.10 -34.14 36.86
CA ASP A 36 15.10 -34.76 35.53
C ASP A 36 13.84 -34.39 34.74
N TYR A 37 12.66 -34.40 35.38
CA TYR A 37 11.39 -34.02 34.76
C TYR A 37 11.35 -32.54 34.37
N ALA A 38 11.79 -31.66 35.27
CA ALA A 38 11.87 -30.23 34.98
C ALA A 38 12.92 -29.92 33.89
N ALA A 39 14.01 -30.70 33.81
CA ALA A 39 14.95 -30.62 32.70
C ALA A 39 14.28 -30.99 31.37
N ALA A 40 13.53 -32.09 31.34
CA ALA A 40 12.81 -32.52 30.14
C ALA A 40 11.78 -31.49 29.67
N LEU A 41 11.07 -30.84 30.59
CA LEU A 41 10.18 -29.71 30.26
C LEU A 41 10.94 -28.53 29.66
N ALA A 42 12.06 -28.12 30.26
CA ALA A 42 12.86 -26.99 29.77
C ALA A 42 13.55 -27.27 28.42
N ASP A 43 13.87 -28.54 28.14
CA ASP A 43 14.44 -28.99 26.86
C ASP A 43 13.38 -29.41 25.84
N ILE A 44 12.09 -29.40 26.22
CA ILE A 44 10.94 -29.84 25.39
C ILE A 44 11.13 -31.29 24.91
N ASP A 45 11.67 -32.15 25.78
CA ASP A 45 11.89 -33.58 25.51
C ASP A 45 10.62 -34.38 25.84
N PHE A 46 9.67 -34.32 24.91
CA PHE A 46 8.36 -34.98 24.98
C PHE A 46 8.43 -36.49 25.24
N ASP A 47 9.40 -37.18 24.63
CA ASP A 47 9.61 -38.61 24.87
C ASP A 47 10.01 -38.88 26.34
N ALA A 48 10.86 -38.03 26.92
CA ALA A 48 11.28 -38.16 28.31
C ALA A 48 10.15 -37.78 29.29
N ILE A 49 9.36 -36.75 28.98
CA ILE A 49 8.18 -36.36 29.76
C ILE A 49 7.19 -37.53 29.83
N GLU A 50 6.90 -38.18 28.69
CA GLU A 50 6.01 -39.34 28.63
C GLU A 50 6.56 -40.52 29.46
N GLU A 51 7.85 -40.83 29.36
CA GLU A 51 8.48 -41.92 30.12
C GLU A 51 8.46 -41.69 31.65
N MET A 52 8.50 -40.42 32.07
CA MET A 52 8.53 -40.03 33.49
C MET A 52 7.15 -39.75 34.09
N SER A 53 6.06 -39.93 33.34
CA SER A 53 4.70 -39.61 33.78
C SER A 53 3.81 -40.86 33.83
N THR A 54 2.82 -40.86 34.73
CA THR A 54 1.82 -41.95 34.77
C THR A 54 0.80 -41.84 33.62
N GLU A 55 0.50 -40.61 33.21
CA GLU A 55 -0.38 -40.27 32.09
C GLU A 55 0.06 -38.91 31.56
N VAL A 56 0.15 -38.79 30.23
CA VAL A 56 0.29 -37.50 29.54
C VAL A 56 -0.83 -37.43 28.50
N GLY A 57 -1.59 -36.34 28.52
CA GLY A 57 -2.64 -36.03 27.58
C GLY A 57 -2.01 -35.75 26.22
N GLU A 58 -2.28 -36.64 25.26
CA GLU A 58 -1.82 -36.49 23.87
C GLU A 58 -2.17 -35.10 23.29
N ASP A 59 -3.29 -34.51 23.72
CA ASP A 59 -3.78 -33.22 23.22
C ASP A 59 -2.84 -32.04 23.59
N ALA A 60 -2.28 -32.01 24.80
CA ALA A 60 -1.42 -30.91 25.26
C ALA A 60 -0.05 -30.91 24.56
N MET A 61 0.51 -32.10 24.30
CA MET A 61 1.76 -32.23 23.54
C MET A 61 1.57 -31.88 22.05
N LEU A 62 0.44 -32.29 21.46
CA LEU A 62 0.13 -32.03 20.06
C LEU A 62 0.00 -30.54 19.75
N GLU A 63 -0.54 -29.75 20.68
CA GLU A 63 -0.71 -28.31 20.50
C GLU A 63 0.65 -27.61 20.34
N LEU A 64 1.61 -27.93 21.22
CA LEU A 64 2.98 -27.40 21.15
C LEU A 64 3.75 -27.87 19.92
N GLU A 65 3.63 -29.13 19.51
CA GLU A 65 4.28 -29.64 18.29
C GLU A 65 3.71 -29.03 16.99
N SER A 66 2.46 -28.54 17.03
CA SER A 66 1.77 -28.05 15.84
C SER A 66 2.04 -26.58 15.51
N THR A 67 2.62 -25.84 16.45
CA THR A 67 2.82 -24.40 16.32
C THR A 67 4.15 -24.11 15.62
N ASP A 68 4.09 -23.92 14.30
CA ASP A 68 5.22 -23.52 13.45
C ASP A 68 5.40 -21.98 13.50
N SER A 69 6.00 -21.49 14.60
CA SER A 69 6.29 -20.07 14.82
C SER A 69 7.72 -19.90 15.35
N ALA A 70 8.54 -19.09 14.67
CA ALA A 70 9.91 -18.82 15.12
C ALA A 70 9.94 -18.09 16.48
N VAL A 71 8.92 -17.26 16.74
CA VAL A 71 8.71 -16.60 18.04
C VAL A 71 8.55 -17.63 19.15
N LEU A 72 7.67 -18.62 18.95
CA LEU A 72 7.43 -19.65 19.97
C LEU A 72 8.66 -20.54 20.17
N GLU A 73 9.33 -20.97 19.09
CA GLU A 73 10.55 -21.78 19.18
C GLU A 73 11.64 -21.08 20.01
N GLU A 74 11.89 -19.80 19.75
CA GLU A 74 12.88 -19.03 20.49
C GLU A 74 12.43 -18.79 21.94
N ALA A 75 11.15 -18.50 22.18
CA ALA A 75 10.59 -18.30 23.52
C ALA A 75 10.72 -19.55 24.39
N LEU A 76 10.37 -20.73 23.88
CA LEU A 76 10.51 -22.00 24.59
C LEU A 76 11.98 -22.28 24.96
N SER A 77 12.93 -21.85 24.13
CA SER A 77 14.38 -22.02 24.41
C SER A 77 14.89 -21.24 25.64
N THR A 78 14.10 -20.26 26.11
CA THR A 78 14.41 -19.43 27.28
C THR A 78 14.03 -20.07 28.60
N ILE A 79 13.25 -21.17 28.58
CA ILE A 79 12.77 -21.83 29.80
C ILE A 79 13.96 -22.30 30.64
N THR A 80 13.88 -21.96 31.92
CA THR A 80 14.78 -22.40 32.99
C THR A 80 13.94 -22.78 34.21
N TYR A 81 14.52 -23.52 35.15
CA TYR A 81 13.79 -23.99 36.32
C TYR A 81 14.63 -23.97 37.60
N GLU A 82 13.96 -23.87 38.75
CA GLU A 82 14.52 -24.03 40.09
C GLU A 82 13.62 -24.96 40.91
N VAL A 83 14.19 -26.07 41.41
CA VAL A 83 13.48 -27.04 42.26
C VAL A 83 13.64 -26.63 43.72
N ASP A 84 12.53 -26.42 44.44
CA ASP A 84 12.56 -26.13 45.88
C ASP A 84 12.76 -27.43 46.66
N VAL A 85 14.01 -27.82 46.86
CA VAL A 85 14.40 -29.01 47.63
C VAL A 85 13.92 -29.00 49.08
N GLU A 86 13.52 -27.84 49.63
CA GLU A 86 12.96 -27.76 50.99
C GLU A 86 11.45 -28.07 51.02
N SER A 87 10.76 -28.01 49.87
CA SER A 87 9.33 -28.31 49.74
C SER A 87 9.01 -29.81 49.62
N VAL A 88 10.03 -30.67 49.47
CA VAL A 88 9.84 -32.09 49.20
C VAL A 88 9.09 -32.82 50.33
N GLU A 89 7.96 -33.44 49.97
CA GLU A 89 7.22 -34.37 50.81
C GLU A 89 7.14 -35.71 50.08
N ALA A 90 7.66 -36.80 50.66
CA ALA A 90 7.66 -38.10 49.98
C ALA A 90 7.60 -39.27 50.97
N SER A 91 6.84 -40.31 50.62
CA SER A 91 6.58 -41.47 51.49
C SER A 91 6.46 -42.74 50.66
N ALA A 92 7.52 -43.55 50.54
CA ALA A 92 7.46 -44.86 49.86
C ALA A 92 6.44 -45.84 50.48
N LYS A 93 5.95 -45.56 51.70
CA LYS A 93 4.89 -46.34 52.34
C LYS A 93 3.50 -45.99 51.80
N GLU A 94 3.27 -44.72 51.53
CA GLU A 94 2.01 -44.22 50.96
C GLU A 94 2.04 -44.30 49.43
N GLY A 95 3.24 -44.30 48.83
CA GLY A 95 3.43 -44.33 47.39
C GLY A 95 3.16 -42.97 46.74
N GLU A 96 3.28 -41.88 47.51
CA GLU A 96 2.95 -40.52 47.11
C GLU A 96 4.12 -39.60 47.46
N GLY A 97 4.35 -38.59 46.61
CA GLY A 97 5.30 -37.52 46.85
C GLY A 97 4.94 -36.24 46.13
N SER A 98 5.53 -35.12 46.54
CA SER A 98 5.35 -33.82 45.90
C SER A 98 6.57 -32.93 46.08
N ILE A 99 6.81 -32.04 45.13
CA ILE A 99 7.84 -30.99 45.23
C ILE A 99 7.46 -29.77 44.37
N ASP A 100 7.75 -28.58 44.87
CA ASP A 100 7.51 -27.32 44.16
C ASP A 100 8.68 -27.02 43.21
N VAL A 101 8.35 -26.57 41.99
CA VAL A 101 9.28 -26.17 40.94
C VAL A 101 8.85 -24.81 40.40
N GLU A 102 9.79 -23.87 40.29
CA GLU A 102 9.58 -22.58 39.64
C GLU A 102 10.19 -22.61 38.24
N PHE A 103 9.37 -22.44 37.21
CA PHE A 103 9.82 -22.26 35.83
C PHE A 103 9.89 -20.76 35.52
N THR A 104 10.94 -20.35 34.84
CA THR A 104 11.16 -18.96 34.41
C THR A 104 11.43 -18.93 32.91
N TYR A 105 10.72 -18.07 32.20
CA TYR A 105 10.79 -17.91 30.74
C TYR A 105 10.56 -16.45 30.35
N VAL A 106 10.79 -16.12 29.07
CA VAL A 106 10.58 -14.77 28.54
C VAL A 106 9.13 -14.31 28.67
N ASP A 107 8.92 -13.05 29.06
CA ASP A 107 7.61 -12.41 29.08
C ASP A 107 7.30 -11.82 27.69
N LEU A 108 6.57 -12.58 26.88
CA LEU A 108 6.21 -12.19 25.51
C LEU A 108 5.24 -11.00 25.48
N GLU A 109 4.35 -10.87 26.48
CA GLU A 109 3.45 -9.72 26.58
C GLU A 109 4.25 -8.44 26.83
N ALA A 110 5.24 -8.47 27.72
CA ALA A 110 6.11 -7.32 27.98
C ALA A 110 6.92 -6.89 26.76
N LEU A 111 7.37 -7.84 25.93
CA LEU A 111 8.05 -7.52 24.66
C LEU A 111 7.09 -6.92 23.63
N ALA A 112 5.86 -7.42 23.56
CA ALA A 112 4.85 -6.93 22.62
C ALA A 112 4.33 -5.51 22.93
N GLU A 113 4.54 -5.00 24.15
CA GLU A 113 4.25 -3.61 24.50
C GLU A 113 5.24 -2.60 23.88
N ASP A 114 6.39 -3.06 23.36
CA ASP A 114 7.38 -2.22 22.69
C ASP A 114 7.15 -2.21 21.16
N GLU A 115 6.55 -1.12 20.67
CA GLU A 115 6.23 -0.92 19.24
C GLU A 115 7.49 -1.02 18.35
N ASP A 116 8.69 -0.73 18.88
CA ASP A 116 9.95 -0.85 18.13
C ASP A 116 10.34 -2.32 17.88
N LEU A 117 9.80 -3.26 18.67
CA LEU A 117 10.07 -4.70 18.54
C LEU A 117 9.05 -5.42 17.67
N THR A 118 7.83 -4.89 17.53
CA THR A 118 6.75 -5.51 16.77
C THR A 118 6.75 -5.16 15.28
N VAL A 119 7.83 -4.52 14.80
CA VAL A 119 8.00 -4.08 13.40
C VAL A 119 8.20 -5.25 12.42
N ASP A 120 8.84 -6.33 12.86
CA ASP A 120 9.04 -7.54 12.06
C ASP A 120 9.41 -8.73 12.97
N GLU A 121 9.19 -9.95 12.46
CA GLU A 121 9.42 -11.19 13.21
C GLU A 121 10.89 -11.37 13.63
N ASP A 122 11.86 -11.03 12.76
CA ASP A 122 13.28 -11.21 13.04
C ASP A 122 13.72 -10.30 14.20
N THR A 123 13.27 -9.05 14.20
CA THR A 123 13.54 -8.07 15.27
C THR A 123 12.96 -8.54 16.61
N PHE A 124 11.73 -9.07 16.60
CA PHE A 124 11.10 -9.59 17.81
C PHE A 124 11.83 -10.83 18.35
N VAL A 125 12.17 -11.78 17.47
CA VAL A 125 12.94 -12.99 17.82
C VAL A 125 14.30 -12.64 18.40
N ASP A 126 15.02 -11.67 17.83
CA ASP A 126 16.31 -11.21 18.35
C ASP A 126 16.20 -10.60 19.77
N ALA A 127 15.04 -10.04 20.13
CA ALA A 127 14.79 -9.44 21.44
C ALA A 127 14.46 -10.47 22.54
N ILE A 128 13.91 -11.64 22.18
CA ILE A 128 13.51 -12.69 23.14
C ILE A 128 14.65 -13.09 24.07
N ALA A 129 15.87 -13.24 23.54
CA ALA A 129 17.02 -13.71 24.32
C ALA A 129 17.46 -12.75 25.45
N ASP A 130 17.14 -11.45 25.33
CA ASP A 130 17.51 -10.40 26.27
C ASP A 130 16.26 -9.77 26.95
N GLY A 131 15.07 -10.33 26.71
CA GLY A 131 13.78 -9.82 27.19
C GLY A 131 13.59 -9.93 28.70
N GLU A 132 12.55 -9.24 29.20
CA GLU A 132 12.09 -9.45 30.58
C GLU A 132 11.58 -10.89 30.73
N THR A 133 11.67 -11.44 31.94
CA THR A 133 11.26 -12.82 32.24
C THR A 133 10.12 -12.82 33.25
N THR A 134 9.19 -13.76 33.06
CA THR A 134 8.16 -14.10 34.04
C THR A 134 8.41 -15.49 34.63
N SER A 135 7.76 -15.81 35.75
CA SER A 135 7.93 -17.08 36.44
C SER A 135 6.58 -17.67 36.84
N VAL A 136 6.46 -18.99 36.71
CA VAL A 136 5.31 -19.77 37.15
C VAL A 136 5.77 -20.86 38.11
N SER A 137 5.03 -21.03 39.21
CA SER A 137 5.33 -22.06 40.21
C SER A 137 4.29 -23.16 40.14
N VAL A 138 4.76 -24.40 40.01
CA VAL A 138 3.95 -25.61 39.94
C VAL A 138 4.39 -26.58 41.03
N THR A 139 3.46 -27.38 41.54
CA THR A 139 3.77 -28.51 42.41
C THR A 139 3.73 -29.78 41.57
N LEU A 140 4.86 -30.45 41.41
CA LEU A 140 4.90 -31.79 40.82
C LEU A 140 4.38 -32.79 41.85
N GLU A 141 3.39 -33.58 41.46
CA GLU A 141 2.86 -34.70 42.25
C GLU A 141 3.41 -36.00 41.69
N PHE A 142 3.82 -36.92 42.55
CA PHE A 142 4.44 -38.19 42.18
C PHE A 142 3.68 -39.37 42.77
N GLU A 143 3.56 -40.43 41.97
CA GLU A 143 3.12 -41.74 42.40
C GLU A 143 4.25 -42.76 42.25
N LEU A 144 4.36 -43.67 43.22
CA LEU A 144 5.26 -44.82 43.13
C LEU A 144 4.54 -45.94 42.38
N ASP A 145 4.87 -46.13 41.10
CA ASP A 145 4.38 -47.25 40.29
C ASP A 145 5.47 -48.33 40.19
N ASP A 146 5.13 -49.53 40.65
CA ASP A 146 6.05 -50.66 40.89
C ASP A 146 7.29 -50.29 41.75
N GLU A 147 8.38 -49.84 41.12
CA GLU A 147 9.64 -49.44 41.76
C GLU A 147 10.11 -48.03 41.36
N ASP A 148 9.36 -47.34 40.49
CA ASP A 148 9.73 -46.06 39.88
C ASP A 148 8.77 -44.95 40.34
N TRP A 149 9.32 -43.77 40.64
CA TRP A 149 8.52 -42.58 40.95
C TRP A 149 8.21 -41.86 39.64
N LEU A 150 6.94 -41.66 39.35
CA LEU A 150 6.46 -41.02 38.12
C LEU A 150 5.58 -39.82 38.46
N VAL A 151 5.60 -38.80 37.62
CA VAL A 151 4.76 -37.61 37.75
C VAL A 151 3.30 -37.97 37.44
N SER A 152 2.40 -37.70 38.39
CA SER A 152 0.99 -38.07 38.29
C SER A 152 0.07 -36.94 37.81
N ASN A 153 0.58 -35.71 37.77
CA ASN A 153 -0.14 -34.51 37.33
C ASN A 153 0.54 -33.83 36.13
N ALA A 154 1.15 -34.61 35.23
CA ALA A 154 1.90 -34.09 34.09
C ALA A 154 1.08 -33.14 33.22
N ASP A 155 -0.18 -33.46 32.95
CA ASP A 155 -1.10 -32.63 32.15
C ASP A 155 -1.28 -31.23 32.72
N ASP A 156 -1.61 -31.14 34.02
CA ASP A 156 -1.81 -29.86 34.70
C ASP A 156 -0.52 -29.03 34.70
N VAL A 157 0.64 -29.69 34.82
CA VAL A 157 1.95 -29.05 34.80
C VAL A 157 2.29 -28.51 33.40
N ILE A 158 2.09 -29.32 32.35
CA ILE A 158 2.33 -28.94 30.95
C ILE A 158 1.43 -27.75 30.59
N GLU A 159 0.13 -27.84 30.90
CA GLU A 159 -0.81 -26.73 30.68
C GLU A 159 -0.32 -25.47 31.41
N THR A 160 0.00 -25.58 32.71
CA THR A 160 0.42 -24.41 33.48
C THR A 160 1.73 -23.78 33.00
N VAL A 161 2.70 -24.59 32.55
CA VAL A 161 4.02 -24.10 32.11
C VAL A 161 3.96 -23.49 30.70
N PHE A 162 3.13 -24.06 29.82
CA PHE A 162 3.17 -23.71 28.40
C PHE A 162 1.94 -22.94 27.88
N ASP A 163 0.81 -22.89 28.58
CA ASP A 163 -0.44 -22.24 28.10
C ASP A 163 -0.21 -20.76 27.73
N ASP A 164 0.50 -20.00 28.57
CA ASP A 164 0.81 -18.59 28.30
C ASP A 164 1.67 -18.41 27.03
N LEU A 165 2.59 -19.35 26.75
CA LEU A 165 3.43 -19.31 25.54
C LEU A 165 2.68 -19.80 24.30
N ALA A 166 1.92 -20.88 24.43
CA ALA A 166 1.19 -21.51 23.32
C ALA A 166 -0.01 -20.68 22.86
N SER A 167 -0.65 -19.94 23.77
CA SER A 167 -1.77 -19.05 23.48
C SER A 167 -1.35 -17.63 23.04
N PHE A 168 -0.04 -17.33 23.07
CA PHE A 168 0.46 -16.03 22.65
C PHE A 168 0.34 -15.86 21.13
N GLU A 169 -0.51 -14.91 20.73
CA GLU A 169 -0.67 -14.50 19.34
C GLU A 169 -0.09 -13.10 19.15
N ILE A 170 0.89 -12.96 18.25
CA ILE A 170 1.42 -11.68 17.81
C ILE A 170 1.27 -11.55 16.29
N SER A 171 0.88 -10.35 15.86
CA SER A 171 0.87 -9.97 14.45
C SER A 171 1.95 -8.93 14.22
N PHE A 172 2.83 -9.20 13.26
CA PHE A 172 3.77 -8.21 12.76
C PHE A 172 3.11 -7.47 11.60
N GLU A 173 3.13 -6.13 11.64
CA GLU A 173 2.69 -5.34 10.50
C GLU A 173 3.76 -5.46 9.40
N PRO A 174 3.42 -5.95 8.18
CA PRO A 174 4.41 -5.99 7.12
C PRO A 174 4.95 -4.58 6.87
N ALA A 175 6.27 -4.43 6.73
CA ALA A 175 6.83 -3.17 6.29
C ALA A 175 6.12 -2.73 4.99
N LEU A 176 5.78 -1.45 4.84
CA LEU A 176 5.06 -0.96 3.66
C LEU A 176 5.69 -1.41 2.34
N ALA A 177 7.02 -1.54 2.29
CA ALA A 177 7.74 -2.03 1.11
C ALA A 177 7.34 -3.48 0.71
N ALA A 178 7.00 -4.33 1.68
CA ALA A 178 6.52 -5.70 1.44
C ALA A 178 5.05 -5.74 0.98
N MET A 179 4.28 -4.68 1.22
CA MET A 179 2.90 -4.53 0.76
C MET A 179 2.78 -4.06 -0.70
N ILE A 180 3.89 -3.67 -1.32
CA ILE A 180 3.94 -3.16 -2.70
C ILE A 180 4.08 -4.32 -3.68
N ASP A 181 3.15 -4.42 -4.64
CA ASP A 181 3.20 -5.36 -5.75
C ASP A 181 4.04 -4.78 -6.91
N GLU A 182 3.67 -3.60 -7.38
CA GLU A 182 4.34 -2.92 -8.49
C GLU A 182 4.23 -1.39 -8.39
N ILE A 183 5.09 -0.69 -9.14
CA ILE A 183 5.00 0.76 -9.35
C ILE A 183 4.98 1.02 -10.84
N VAL A 184 3.98 1.79 -11.29
CA VAL A 184 3.73 2.08 -12.70
C VAL A 184 3.59 3.58 -12.92
N TRP A 185 3.96 4.06 -14.11
CA TRP A 185 3.75 5.47 -14.50
C TRP A 185 2.60 5.60 -15.50
N TYR A 186 1.84 6.69 -15.38
CA TYR A 186 0.74 7.08 -16.28
C TYR A 186 0.88 8.51 -16.81
N ASP A 187 0.23 8.78 -17.95
CA ASP A 187 -0.01 10.13 -18.49
C ASP A 187 -1.48 10.30 -18.93
N THR A 188 -1.93 11.55 -19.15
CA THR A 188 -3.32 11.86 -19.55
C THR A 188 -3.64 11.51 -21.01
N ILE A 189 -2.62 11.40 -21.87
CA ILE A 189 -2.82 11.26 -23.32
C ILE A 189 -3.01 9.79 -23.70
N ASN A 190 -2.36 8.88 -22.98
CA ASN A 190 -2.47 7.45 -23.18
C ASN A 190 -3.13 6.85 -21.95
N SER A 191 -4.47 6.84 -21.92
CA SER A 191 -5.29 6.05 -20.98
C SER A 191 -5.05 4.53 -21.05
N THR A 192 -3.98 4.10 -21.71
CA THR A 192 -3.47 2.74 -21.78
C THR A 192 -2.09 2.69 -21.15
N PHE A 193 -1.95 1.80 -20.16
CA PHE A 193 -0.67 1.38 -19.59
C PHE A 193 0.39 1.22 -20.69
N SER A 194 1.37 2.12 -20.70
CA SER A 194 2.52 2.02 -21.57
C SER A 194 3.68 1.41 -20.80
N ASP A 195 4.11 0.21 -21.20
CA ASP A 195 5.28 -0.47 -20.64
C ASP A 195 6.59 0.33 -20.84
N SER A 196 6.59 1.37 -21.69
CA SER A 196 7.82 2.10 -22.01
C SER A 196 8.16 3.23 -21.04
N TYR A 197 7.21 3.69 -20.20
CA TYR A 197 7.35 4.91 -19.37
C TYR A 197 8.03 6.08 -20.12
N GLU A 198 7.71 6.20 -21.42
CA GLU A 198 8.19 7.24 -22.32
C GLU A 198 6.97 8.02 -22.80
N PHE A 199 6.88 9.29 -22.40
CA PHE A 199 5.73 10.17 -22.69
C PHE A 199 6.17 11.36 -23.53
N ASP A 200 5.30 11.83 -24.43
CA ASP A 200 5.56 12.98 -25.30
C ASP A 200 4.52 14.06 -25.05
N ASN A 201 4.97 15.25 -24.66
CA ASN A 201 4.12 16.39 -24.30
C ASN A 201 3.00 16.07 -23.28
N PRO A 202 3.26 15.37 -22.15
CA PRO A 202 2.23 15.12 -21.16
C PRO A 202 1.91 16.41 -20.38
N TYR A 203 0.62 16.70 -20.19
CA TYR A 203 0.18 17.73 -19.23
C TYR A 203 0.34 17.27 -17.77
N TYR A 204 0.32 15.95 -17.57
CA TYR A 204 0.28 15.29 -16.28
C TYR A 204 1.02 13.96 -16.36
N ILE A 205 1.80 13.65 -15.33
CA ILE A 205 2.30 12.30 -15.08
C ILE A 205 1.93 11.88 -13.66
N GLU A 206 1.85 10.58 -13.47
CA GLU A 206 1.58 9.98 -12.16
C GLU A 206 2.40 8.72 -11.97
N ALA A 207 2.90 8.50 -10.77
CA ALA A 207 3.42 7.21 -10.37
C ALA A 207 2.44 6.56 -9.39
N ASP A 208 1.98 5.36 -9.70
CA ASP A 208 1.03 4.63 -8.86
C ASP A 208 1.72 3.44 -8.24
N ILE A 209 1.53 3.27 -6.94
CA ILE A 209 1.95 2.07 -6.22
C ILE A 209 0.74 1.15 -6.13
N ARG A 210 0.83 -0.03 -6.72
CA ARG A 210 -0.16 -1.08 -6.56
C ARG A 210 0.14 -1.88 -5.30
N LEU A 211 -0.88 -2.04 -4.45
CA LEU A 211 -0.77 -2.86 -3.24
C LEU A 211 -1.09 -4.33 -3.54
N ASN A 212 -0.38 -5.24 -2.88
CA ASN A 212 -0.69 -6.67 -2.88
C ASN A 212 -1.87 -6.99 -1.92
N GLU A 213 -2.24 -8.26 -1.76
CA GLU A 213 -3.38 -8.65 -0.91
C GLU A 213 -3.26 -8.16 0.55
N GLU A 214 -2.05 -8.16 1.12
CA GLU A 214 -1.79 -7.66 2.48
C GLU A 214 -1.92 -6.14 2.56
N GLY A 215 -1.35 -5.42 1.58
CA GLY A 215 -1.48 -3.97 1.50
C GLY A 215 -2.92 -3.49 1.31
N VAL A 216 -3.73 -4.23 0.52
CA VAL A 216 -5.16 -3.95 0.36
C VAL A 216 -5.91 -4.12 1.69
N ALA A 217 -5.57 -5.14 2.47
CA ALA A 217 -6.18 -5.36 3.78
C ALA A 217 -5.86 -4.24 4.79
N ALA A 218 -4.68 -3.63 4.67
CA ALA A 218 -4.20 -2.52 5.50
C ALA A 218 -4.47 -1.11 4.91
N ALA A 219 -5.15 -1.00 3.76
CA ALA A 219 -5.20 0.23 2.97
C ALA A 219 -5.74 1.48 3.72
N ASN A 220 -6.61 1.29 4.73
CA ASN A 220 -7.16 2.42 5.50
C ASN A 220 -6.15 3.04 6.47
N ASP A 221 -5.07 2.33 6.79
CA ASP A 221 -4.05 2.74 7.77
C ASP A 221 -2.76 3.20 7.08
N ILE A 222 -2.67 3.09 5.75
CA ILE A 222 -1.51 3.51 4.98
C ILE A 222 -1.61 5.00 4.63
N MET A 223 -0.57 5.75 5.00
CA MET A 223 -0.31 7.12 4.53
C MET A 223 1.17 7.23 4.20
N VAL A 224 1.50 7.90 3.09
CA VAL A 224 2.88 8.07 2.64
C VAL A 224 3.20 9.52 2.33
N GLU A 225 4.48 9.87 2.47
CA GLU A 225 5.06 11.06 1.85
C GLU A 225 5.76 10.64 0.54
N TYR A 226 5.74 11.49 -0.49
CA TYR A 226 6.47 11.22 -1.73
C TYR A 226 7.19 12.46 -2.26
N ILE A 227 8.28 12.22 -2.97
CA ILE A 227 9.12 13.26 -3.58
C ILE A 227 9.36 12.90 -5.05
N ILE A 228 9.06 13.82 -5.96
CA ILE A 228 9.34 13.68 -7.39
C ILE A 228 10.66 14.37 -7.72
N PHE A 229 11.53 13.65 -8.40
CA PHE A 229 12.83 14.14 -8.87
C PHE A 229 12.85 14.24 -10.40
N GLN A 230 13.27 15.38 -10.91
CA GLN A 230 13.60 15.58 -12.32
C GLN A 230 15.13 15.65 -12.48
N ASN A 231 15.70 14.75 -13.28
CA ASN A 231 17.14 14.66 -13.52
C ASN A 231 17.97 14.61 -12.21
N GLY A 232 17.43 13.96 -11.18
CA GLY A 232 18.02 13.84 -9.84
C GLY A 232 17.91 15.08 -8.94
N SER A 233 17.13 16.09 -9.34
CA SER A 233 16.79 17.25 -8.49
C SER A 233 15.32 17.18 -8.08
N GLU A 234 15.04 17.39 -6.80
CA GLU A 234 13.67 17.50 -6.29
C GLU A 234 12.93 18.63 -7.01
N VAL A 235 11.73 18.32 -7.51
CA VAL A 235 10.83 19.29 -8.16
C VAL A 235 9.48 19.38 -7.46
N TYR A 236 9.08 18.34 -6.72
CA TYR A 236 7.80 18.30 -6.03
C TYR A 236 7.83 17.36 -4.83
N SER A 237 6.98 17.62 -3.83
CA SER A 237 6.74 16.76 -2.69
C SER A 237 5.27 16.78 -2.30
N GLY A 238 4.71 15.63 -1.94
CA GLY A 238 3.31 15.50 -1.55
C GLY A 238 3.08 14.39 -0.53
N THR A 239 1.81 14.16 -0.21
CA THR A 239 1.34 13.05 0.63
C THR A 239 0.23 12.32 -0.09
N ALA A 240 0.15 11.00 0.07
CA ALA A 240 -0.88 10.18 -0.57
C ALA A 240 -1.46 9.13 0.38
N THR A 241 -2.69 8.72 0.10
CA THR A 241 -3.39 7.61 0.77
C THR A 241 -3.95 6.67 -0.30
N PRO A 242 -4.12 5.37 -0.01
CA PRO A 242 -4.66 4.44 -1.00
C PRO A 242 -6.07 4.81 -1.49
N VAL A 243 -6.33 4.58 -2.78
CA VAL A 243 -7.61 4.75 -3.46
C VAL A 243 -8.04 3.41 -4.07
N GLU A 244 -9.30 3.04 -3.87
CA GLU A 244 -9.86 1.77 -4.37
C GLU A 244 -10.52 1.94 -5.75
N TYR A 245 -10.08 1.13 -6.71
CA TYR A 245 -10.61 1.03 -8.06
C TYR A 245 -11.12 -0.39 -8.35
N THR A 246 -11.77 -0.56 -9.50
CA THR A 246 -12.30 -1.88 -9.91
C THR A 246 -11.22 -2.93 -10.20
N ASP A 247 -9.98 -2.49 -10.45
CA ASP A 247 -8.84 -3.29 -10.87
C ASP A 247 -7.69 -3.33 -9.83
N GLY A 248 -7.85 -2.66 -8.69
CA GLY A 248 -6.90 -2.71 -7.58
C GLY A 248 -7.06 -1.55 -6.59
N THR A 249 -6.19 -1.54 -5.58
CA THR A 249 -6.01 -0.41 -4.68
C THR A 249 -4.64 0.20 -4.94
N PHE A 250 -4.59 1.51 -5.13
CA PHE A 250 -3.40 2.22 -5.58
C PHE A 250 -3.09 3.40 -4.68
N ILE A 251 -1.80 3.68 -4.47
CA ILE A 251 -1.35 4.95 -3.90
C ILE A 251 -0.89 5.83 -5.05
N GLU A 252 -1.64 6.90 -5.28
CA GLU A 252 -1.55 7.82 -6.41
C GLU A 252 -0.61 8.99 -6.10
N MET A 253 0.38 9.24 -6.97
CA MET A 253 1.37 10.32 -6.84
C MET A 253 1.31 11.29 -8.03
N PRO A 254 0.28 12.14 -8.10
CA PRO A 254 0.05 13.07 -9.20
C PRO A 254 1.15 14.14 -9.32
N PHE A 255 1.56 14.44 -10.55
CA PHE A 255 2.44 15.57 -10.86
C PHE A 255 2.03 16.28 -12.16
N TYR A 256 1.54 17.52 -12.03
CA TYR A 256 1.03 18.30 -13.15
C TYR A 256 2.06 19.27 -13.72
N ALA A 257 1.86 19.72 -14.97
CA ALA A 257 2.70 20.75 -15.59
C ALA A 257 2.81 22.03 -14.74
N TYR A 258 1.75 22.43 -14.03
CA TYR A 258 1.79 23.61 -13.16
C TYR A 258 2.57 23.40 -11.85
N ASP A 259 2.79 22.15 -11.43
CA ASP A 259 3.63 21.80 -10.29
C ASP A 259 5.12 21.80 -10.68
N ASP A 260 5.43 21.66 -11.97
CA ASP A 260 6.78 21.67 -12.49
C ASP A 260 7.36 23.10 -12.56
N PRO A 261 8.37 23.44 -11.74
CA PRO A 261 8.96 24.77 -11.74
C PRO A 261 9.70 25.13 -13.04
N SER A 262 9.97 24.14 -13.89
CA SER A 262 10.63 24.31 -15.19
C SER A 262 9.67 24.38 -16.38
N SER A 263 8.37 24.11 -16.15
CA SER A 263 7.36 24.06 -17.20
C SER A 263 7.07 25.46 -17.77
N ASP A 264 6.66 25.51 -19.04
CA ASP A 264 6.08 26.70 -19.68
C ASP A 264 4.59 26.89 -19.33
N GLY A 265 4.04 26.01 -18.51
CA GLY A 265 2.65 25.98 -18.06
C GLY A 265 1.76 25.08 -18.91
N MET A 266 2.28 24.52 -20.01
CA MET A 266 1.50 23.73 -20.97
C MET A 266 1.82 22.24 -20.88
N TYR A 267 3.08 21.89 -20.71
CA TYR A 267 3.51 20.50 -20.57
C TYR A 267 4.48 20.33 -19.41
N VAL A 268 4.49 19.14 -18.81
CA VAL A 268 5.58 18.75 -17.92
C VAL A 268 6.88 18.83 -18.72
N SER A 269 7.94 19.37 -18.12
CA SER A 269 9.19 19.64 -18.83
C SER A 269 9.87 18.35 -19.26
N ALA A 270 10.47 18.35 -20.44
CA ALA A 270 11.29 17.22 -20.90
C ALA A 270 12.40 16.87 -19.90
N GLY A 271 12.54 15.58 -19.58
CA GLY A 271 13.47 15.11 -18.55
C GLY A 271 13.26 13.67 -18.14
N SER A 272 14.12 13.21 -17.23
CA SER A 272 14.01 11.92 -16.58
C SER A 272 13.43 12.10 -15.18
N TYR A 273 12.36 11.38 -14.86
CA TYR A 273 11.60 11.50 -13.62
C TYR A 273 11.66 10.20 -12.80
N THR A 274 11.76 10.35 -11.49
CA THR A 274 11.60 9.25 -10.50
C THR A 274 10.81 9.77 -9.31
N ALA A 275 10.11 8.88 -8.62
CA ALA A 275 9.43 9.15 -7.36
C ALA A 275 10.12 8.39 -6.23
N GLU A 276 10.36 9.02 -5.10
CA GLU A 276 10.77 8.38 -3.85
C GLU A 276 9.61 8.44 -2.87
N VAL A 277 9.31 7.31 -2.22
CA VAL A 277 8.18 7.15 -1.31
C VAL A 277 8.72 6.88 0.08
N TYR A 278 8.17 7.57 1.06
CA TYR A 278 8.57 7.51 2.45
C TYR A 278 7.35 7.15 3.31
N ASP A 279 7.58 6.39 4.38
CA ASP A 279 6.59 6.23 5.43
C ASP A 279 6.44 7.53 6.25
N MET A 280 5.47 7.58 7.16
CA MET A 280 5.21 8.77 7.97
C MET A 280 6.31 9.06 9.02
N ASP A 281 7.25 8.13 9.22
CA ASP A 281 8.44 8.30 10.06
C ASP A 281 9.64 8.84 9.26
N GLY A 282 9.49 8.98 7.95
CA GLY A 282 10.51 9.53 7.04
C GLY A 282 11.52 8.49 6.57
N ASN A 283 11.24 7.19 6.70
CA ASN A 283 12.07 6.13 6.13
C ASN A 283 11.72 5.94 4.65
N LEU A 284 12.75 5.80 3.81
CA LEU A 284 12.56 5.50 2.39
C LEU A 284 12.02 4.08 2.23
N VAL A 285 10.83 3.97 1.67
CA VAL A 285 10.11 2.71 1.40
C VAL A 285 10.53 2.17 0.03
N VAL A 286 10.43 3.00 -1.01
CA VAL A 286 10.70 2.57 -2.39
C VAL A 286 11.04 3.76 -3.30
N THR A 287 11.76 3.48 -4.38
CA THR A 287 12.00 4.40 -5.49
C THR A 287 11.37 3.83 -6.75
N SER A 288 10.57 4.63 -7.46
CA SER A 288 9.90 4.21 -8.69
C SER A 288 10.91 3.98 -9.84
N PRO A 289 10.52 3.21 -10.86
CA PRO A 289 11.23 3.18 -12.14
C PRO A 289 11.36 4.58 -12.74
N THR A 290 12.32 4.77 -13.63
CA THR A 290 12.47 6.04 -14.34
C THR A 290 11.42 6.19 -15.43
N CYS A 291 10.71 7.31 -15.42
CA CYS A 291 9.90 7.82 -16.53
C CYS A 291 10.71 8.84 -17.35
N THR A 292 10.53 8.88 -18.67
CA THR A 292 11.17 9.84 -19.57
C THR A 292 10.14 10.66 -20.31
N ILE A 293 10.24 11.98 -20.20
CA ILE A 293 9.41 12.93 -20.95
C ILE A 293 10.22 13.55 -22.07
N THR A 294 9.66 13.53 -23.28
CA THR A 294 10.07 14.38 -24.39
C THR A 294 9.02 15.43 -24.65
N ASN A 295 9.45 16.62 -25.08
CA ASN A 295 8.53 17.64 -25.58
C ASN A 295 8.82 17.87 -27.07
N SER A 296 8.07 17.17 -27.92
CA SER A 296 8.17 17.33 -29.36
C SER A 296 7.53 18.63 -29.80
N VAL A 297 8.22 19.40 -30.64
CA VAL A 297 7.68 20.63 -31.22
C VAL A 297 6.43 20.27 -32.02
N VAL A 298 5.26 20.69 -31.56
CA VAL A 298 4.02 20.64 -32.36
C VAL A 298 4.33 21.45 -33.62
N ALA A 299 4.28 20.81 -34.79
CA ALA A 299 4.56 21.50 -36.03
C ALA A 299 3.53 22.62 -36.18
N GLU A 300 3.98 23.86 -36.37
CA GLU A 300 3.04 24.95 -36.65
C GLU A 300 2.09 24.51 -37.77
N PRO A 301 0.77 24.62 -37.58
CA PRO A 301 -0.19 24.21 -38.59
C PRO A 301 0.18 24.95 -39.87
N SER A 302 0.54 24.18 -40.92
CA SER A 302 0.79 24.77 -42.22
C SER A 302 -0.48 25.49 -42.62
N GLY A 303 -0.39 26.82 -42.80
CA GLY A 303 -1.53 27.72 -42.92
C GLY A 303 -2.68 27.23 -43.80
N PRO A 304 -3.91 27.71 -43.55
CA PRO A 304 -5.15 27.09 -44.02
C PRO A 304 -5.14 26.94 -45.55
N ALA A 305 -5.11 25.70 -46.02
CA ALA A 305 -5.55 25.40 -47.37
C ALA A 305 -7.09 25.41 -47.34
N ASP A 306 -7.75 26.26 -48.13
CA ASP A 306 -9.22 26.36 -48.29
C ASP A 306 -9.99 25.10 -47.84
N ILE A 307 -10.45 25.05 -46.58
CA ILE A 307 -11.21 23.91 -46.03
C ILE A 307 -12.71 24.26 -46.10
N PRO A 308 -13.54 23.47 -46.81
CA PRO A 308 -14.98 23.65 -46.79
C PRO A 308 -15.57 23.26 -45.43
N VAL A 309 -16.51 24.09 -44.95
CA VAL A 309 -17.27 23.89 -43.69
C VAL A 309 -17.99 22.55 -43.72
N SER A 310 -17.36 21.55 -43.10
CA SER A 310 -17.97 20.31 -42.67
C SER A 310 -17.08 19.70 -41.59
N VAL A 311 -17.69 19.18 -40.53
CA VAL A 311 -17.03 18.24 -39.61
C VAL A 311 -16.77 16.95 -40.40
N GLU A 312 -15.79 16.97 -41.31
CA GLU A 312 -15.34 15.75 -41.98
C GLU A 312 -14.56 14.94 -40.94
N GLU A 313 -15.08 13.75 -40.61
CA GLU A 313 -14.39 12.73 -39.84
C GLU A 313 -12.96 12.56 -40.40
N GLY A 314 -11.96 13.09 -39.67
CA GLY A 314 -10.54 12.92 -40.01
C GLY A 314 -9.67 14.18 -40.00
N ILE A 315 -10.21 15.39 -39.76
CA ILE A 315 -9.40 16.63 -39.70
C ILE A 315 -9.11 17.07 -38.25
N SER A 316 -10.04 16.83 -37.33
CA SER A 316 -9.88 17.19 -35.92
C SER A 316 -9.82 15.94 -35.06
N PRO A 317 -8.81 15.78 -34.18
CA PRO A 317 -8.82 14.70 -33.18
C PRO A 317 -10.03 14.81 -32.26
N TYR A 318 -10.68 15.97 -32.17
CA TYR A 318 -11.86 16.22 -31.35
C TYR A 318 -13.19 15.89 -32.02
N ALA A 319 -13.18 15.39 -33.26
CA ALA A 319 -14.42 15.08 -34.00
C ALA A 319 -15.30 14.02 -33.31
N TYR A 320 -14.73 13.17 -32.45
CA TYR A 320 -15.51 12.21 -31.64
C TYR A 320 -16.05 12.81 -30.34
N MET A 321 -15.54 13.97 -29.92
CA MET A 321 -15.93 14.65 -28.68
C MET A 321 -17.05 15.66 -28.90
N LEU A 322 -17.29 16.07 -30.14
CA LEU A 322 -18.38 16.97 -30.52
C LEU A 322 -19.46 16.19 -31.28
N GLU A 323 -20.70 16.29 -30.81
CA GLU A 323 -21.87 15.83 -31.55
C GLU A 323 -22.15 16.77 -32.73
N ASP A 324 -22.04 18.08 -32.51
CA ASP A 324 -22.37 19.07 -33.53
C ASP A 324 -21.74 20.46 -33.28
N VAL A 325 -21.75 21.29 -34.32
CA VAL A 325 -21.26 22.68 -34.31
C VAL A 325 -22.30 23.56 -35.01
N TYR A 326 -22.94 24.47 -34.26
CA TYR A 326 -24.05 25.30 -34.75
C TYR A 326 -23.75 26.79 -34.69
N TRP A 327 -24.21 27.52 -35.69
CA TRP A 327 -24.39 28.97 -35.60
C TRP A 327 -25.78 29.25 -35.03
N TRP A 328 -25.85 29.74 -33.80
CA TRP A 328 -27.13 29.94 -33.11
C TRP A 328 -27.72 31.33 -33.35
N THR A 329 -26.92 32.38 -33.16
CA THR A 329 -27.32 33.75 -33.46
C THR A 329 -26.36 34.44 -34.41
N ASN A 330 -26.94 35.00 -35.47
CA ASN A 330 -26.27 35.89 -36.39
C ASN A 330 -27.20 37.08 -36.63
N ASN A 331 -27.15 38.03 -35.70
CA ASN A 331 -27.85 39.30 -35.85
C ASN A 331 -26.84 40.40 -36.17
N SER A 332 -27.30 41.63 -36.33
CA SER A 332 -26.42 42.72 -36.74
C SER A 332 -25.33 43.06 -35.71
N ASP A 333 -25.45 42.70 -34.43
CA ASP A 333 -24.49 43.09 -33.39
C ASP A 333 -23.82 41.91 -32.64
N THR A 334 -24.24 40.68 -32.90
CA THR A 334 -23.81 39.47 -32.20
C THR A 334 -23.71 38.28 -33.13
N LEU A 335 -22.59 37.57 -33.02
CA LEU A 335 -22.30 36.30 -33.65
C LEU A 335 -22.07 35.23 -32.57
N GLU A 336 -22.61 34.03 -32.76
CA GLU A 336 -22.56 32.94 -31.78
C GLU A 336 -22.31 31.59 -32.44
N LEU A 337 -21.28 30.87 -31.95
CA LEU A 337 -20.95 29.50 -32.33
C LEU A 337 -21.09 28.58 -31.13
N ASP A 338 -22.02 27.62 -31.23
CA ASP A 338 -22.29 26.60 -30.22
C ASP A 338 -21.54 25.32 -30.58
N LEU A 339 -20.81 24.77 -29.61
CA LEU A 339 -20.29 23.41 -29.69
C LEU A 339 -21.13 22.51 -28.79
N ILE A 340 -21.65 21.43 -29.36
CA ILE A 340 -22.39 20.40 -28.61
C ILE A 340 -21.43 19.24 -28.35
N PRO A 341 -21.01 18.98 -27.10
CA PRO A 341 -20.22 17.79 -26.80
C PRO A 341 -21.05 16.53 -27.01
N ALA A 342 -20.41 15.43 -27.38
CA ALA A 342 -21.03 14.11 -27.35
C ALA A 342 -21.39 13.73 -25.90
N ASP A 343 -22.51 13.01 -25.71
CA ASP A 343 -23.19 12.68 -24.43
C ASP A 343 -22.28 12.21 -23.26
N ASP A 344 -21.07 11.72 -23.54
CA ASP A 344 -20.13 11.17 -22.56
C ASP A 344 -19.04 12.17 -22.08
N TYR A 345 -18.96 13.39 -22.62
CA TYR A 345 -17.92 14.38 -22.27
C TYR A 345 -18.49 15.57 -21.49
N TYR A 346 -17.87 15.89 -20.34
CA TYR A 346 -18.23 17.04 -19.51
C TYR A 346 -17.47 18.30 -19.94
N TYR A 347 -18.15 19.46 -19.90
CA TYR A 347 -17.65 20.78 -20.34
C TYR A 347 -16.37 21.27 -19.66
N ASN A 348 -16.00 20.70 -18.51
CA ASN A 348 -14.87 21.17 -17.70
C ASN A 348 -13.51 20.67 -18.21
N ASP A 349 -13.49 19.69 -19.12
CA ASP A 349 -12.26 19.05 -19.60
C ASP A 349 -11.69 19.74 -20.84
N PHE A 350 -12.25 20.90 -21.18
CA PHE A 350 -12.01 21.59 -22.42
C PHE A 350 -11.40 22.97 -22.17
N VAL A 351 -10.10 23.09 -22.43
CA VAL A 351 -9.45 24.41 -22.55
C VAL A 351 -9.24 24.68 -24.03
N TYR A 352 -9.81 25.78 -24.49
CA TYR A 352 -9.77 26.16 -25.90
C TYR A 352 -9.52 27.67 -26.01
N THR A 353 -8.94 28.10 -27.12
CA THR A 353 -8.87 29.50 -27.52
C THR A 353 -9.82 29.73 -28.68
N PHE A 354 -10.61 30.80 -28.59
CA PHE A 354 -11.53 31.21 -29.63
C PHE A 354 -10.93 32.35 -30.46
N MET A 355 -10.88 32.18 -31.78
CA MET A 355 -10.35 33.16 -32.72
C MET A 355 -11.40 33.53 -33.77
N VAL A 356 -11.52 34.82 -34.09
CA VAL A 356 -12.40 35.31 -35.16
C VAL A 356 -11.59 35.93 -36.28
N PHE A 357 -11.95 35.60 -37.52
CA PHE A 357 -11.34 36.12 -38.74
C PHE A 357 -12.36 36.86 -39.60
N ASP A 358 -11.91 37.91 -40.28
CA ASP A 358 -12.65 38.61 -41.33
C ASP A 358 -12.25 37.98 -42.68
N SER A 359 -13.22 37.60 -43.52
CA SER A 359 -12.95 37.07 -44.87
C SER A 359 -12.09 37.98 -45.77
N ASN A 360 -12.02 39.27 -45.49
CA ASN A 360 -11.12 40.21 -46.18
C ASN A 360 -9.67 40.14 -45.67
N ASN A 361 -9.42 39.53 -44.51
CA ASN A 361 -8.12 39.37 -43.88
C ASN A 361 -8.06 38.08 -43.03
N MET A 362 -7.80 36.94 -43.70
CA MET A 362 -7.71 35.62 -43.06
C MET A 362 -6.34 35.33 -42.42
N ASP A 363 -5.35 36.22 -42.59
CA ASP A 363 -3.97 35.98 -42.13
C ASP A 363 -3.79 36.28 -40.63
N GLU A 364 -4.66 37.09 -40.02
CA GLU A 364 -4.60 37.48 -38.61
C GLU A 364 -6.01 37.54 -38.01
N PRO A 365 -6.24 36.97 -36.80
CA PRO A 365 -7.55 37.07 -36.16
C PRO A 365 -7.83 38.51 -35.75
N ILE A 366 -9.06 38.96 -35.98
CA ILE A 366 -9.55 40.29 -35.56
C ILE A 366 -9.94 40.30 -34.08
N TYR A 367 -10.14 39.11 -33.48
CA TYR A 367 -10.48 38.93 -32.08
C TYR A 367 -9.99 37.56 -31.59
N ILE A 368 -9.50 37.53 -30.34
CA ILE A 368 -9.08 36.33 -29.63
C ILE A 368 -9.70 36.37 -28.23
N CYS A 369 -10.30 35.27 -27.78
CA CYS A 369 -10.88 35.12 -26.46
C CYS A 369 -10.45 33.81 -25.83
N ASP A 370 -9.89 33.89 -24.63
CA ASP A 370 -9.47 32.72 -23.83
C ASP A 370 -10.46 32.39 -22.70
N GLU A 371 -11.58 33.13 -22.61
CA GLU A 371 -12.63 32.91 -21.62
C GLU A 371 -13.92 32.41 -22.29
N PHE A 372 -14.36 31.19 -21.96
CA PHE A 372 -15.68 30.70 -22.36
C PHE A 372 -16.78 31.32 -21.52
N ARG A 373 -17.91 31.58 -22.18
CA ARG A 373 -19.15 31.97 -21.51
C ARG A 373 -20.12 30.82 -21.62
N THR A 374 -20.15 29.96 -20.61
CA THR A 374 -21.21 28.96 -20.50
C THR A 374 -22.49 29.66 -20.00
N ASP A 375 -23.58 29.70 -20.76
CA ASP A 375 -24.90 29.79 -20.15
C ASP A 375 -25.25 28.42 -19.52
N SER A 376 -26.32 28.40 -18.74
CA SER A 376 -26.94 27.32 -17.97
C SER A 376 -27.40 26.08 -18.76
N GLY A 377 -26.76 25.76 -19.89
CA GLY A 377 -27.13 24.69 -20.82
C GLY A 377 -26.04 23.65 -21.07
N SER A 378 -26.33 22.75 -22.02
CA SER A 378 -25.47 21.66 -22.48
C SER A 378 -24.58 22.04 -23.67
N TYR A 379 -24.22 23.32 -23.81
CA TYR A 379 -23.50 23.82 -24.99
C TYR A 379 -22.30 24.68 -24.56
N LEU A 380 -21.20 24.59 -25.30
CA LEU A 380 -20.12 25.58 -25.23
C LEU A 380 -20.47 26.72 -26.20
N GLU A 381 -20.98 27.81 -25.66
CA GLU A 381 -21.44 28.96 -26.44
C GLU A 381 -20.30 30.00 -26.55
N ASN A 382 -19.95 30.34 -27.80
CA ASN A 382 -18.93 31.35 -28.07
C ASN A 382 -19.56 32.60 -28.66
N TYR A 383 -19.66 33.64 -27.84
CA TYR A 383 -20.18 34.94 -28.25
C TYR A 383 -19.09 35.87 -28.76
N PHE A 384 -19.35 36.50 -29.88
CA PHE A 384 -18.55 37.59 -30.44
C PHE A 384 -19.45 38.77 -30.80
N TYR A 385 -19.23 39.91 -30.15
CA TYR A 385 -20.02 41.11 -30.37
C TYR A 385 -19.29 42.07 -31.31
N ALA A 386 -20.05 42.80 -32.13
CA ALA A 386 -19.48 43.83 -33.01
C ALA A 386 -18.67 44.88 -32.23
N SER A 387 -19.08 45.17 -30.99
CA SER A 387 -18.37 46.07 -30.08
C SER A 387 -16.98 45.60 -29.67
N ASP A 388 -16.70 44.30 -29.72
CA ASP A 388 -15.40 43.73 -29.32
C ASP A 388 -14.28 44.14 -30.28
N ILE A 389 -14.63 44.44 -31.53
CA ILE A 389 -13.74 45.02 -32.55
C ILE A 389 -14.02 46.50 -32.83
N GLY A 390 -14.78 47.17 -31.96
CA GLY A 390 -15.08 48.59 -32.05
C GLY A 390 -16.07 48.98 -33.15
N LEU A 391 -16.91 48.03 -33.60
CA LEU A 391 -18.01 48.28 -34.52
C LEU A 391 -19.33 48.45 -33.75
N ASP A 392 -20.28 49.18 -34.35
CA ASP A 392 -21.65 49.28 -33.82
C ASP A 392 -22.53 48.09 -34.30
N GLU A 393 -22.22 47.56 -35.49
CA GLU A 393 -22.86 46.39 -36.11
C GLU A 393 -21.87 45.71 -37.09
N PHE A 394 -22.03 44.41 -37.33
CA PHE A 394 -21.28 43.65 -38.33
C PHE A 394 -21.73 44.01 -39.75
N ASP A 395 -20.78 44.16 -40.67
CA ASP A 395 -21.09 44.37 -42.09
C ASP A 395 -21.64 43.06 -42.69
N PRO A 396 -22.90 43.01 -43.16
CA PRO A 396 -23.50 41.80 -43.72
C PRO A 396 -22.88 41.36 -45.05
N SER A 397 -22.01 42.17 -45.66
CA SER A 397 -21.23 41.79 -46.84
C SER A 397 -19.90 41.10 -46.51
N VAL A 398 -19.57 41.00 -45.22
CA VAL A 398 -18.37 40.33 -44.71
C VAL A 398 -18.76 38.98 -44.11
N VAL A 399 -18.08 37.93 -44.53
CA VAL A 399 -18.15 36.62 -43.85
C VAL A 399 -17.15 36.62 -42.71
N TYR A 400 -17.59 36.27 -41.52
CA TYR A 400 -16.75 36.07 -40.35
C TYR A 400 -16.55 34.56 -40.15
N MET A 401 -15.34 34.17 -39.79
CA MET A 401 -15.01 32.79 -39.45
C MET A 401 -14.64 32.71 -37.98
N MET A 402 -15.28 31.80 -37.25
CA MET A 402 -14.94 31.47 -35.88
C MET A 402 -14.16 30.16 -35.88
N VAL A 403 -13.01 30.15 -35.22
CA VAL A 403 -12.16 28.98 -35.07
C VAL A 403 -11.96 28.74 -33.58
N VAL A 404 -12.26 27.53 -33.14
CA VAL A 404 -11.98 27.05 -31.80
C VAL A 404 -10.75 26.17 -31.93
N VAL A 405 -9.70 26.52 -31.21
CA VAL A 405 -8.48 25.71 -31.13
C VAL A 405 -8.30 25.20 -29.71
N ASP A 406 -7.66 24.05 -29.56
CA ASP A 406 -7.18 23.58 -28.27
C ASP A 406 -5.94 24.36 -27.80
N GLU A 407 -5.44 23.99 -26.62
CA GLU A 407 -4.22 24.57 -26.07
C GLU A 407 -3.02 24.37 -27.01
N ALA A 408 -3.00 23.30 -27.81
CA ALA A 408 -1.96 23.01 -28.80
C ALA A 408 -2.08 23.83 -30.10
N GLY A 409 -3.17 24.59 -30.25
CA GLY A 409 -3.47 25.34 -31.46
C GLY A 409 -4.07 24.49 -32.58
N ASP A 410 -4.43 23.23 -32.29
CA ASP A 410 -5.13 22.36 -33.23
C ASP A 410 -6.60 22.78 -33.34
N ILE A 411 -7.13 22.77 -34.56
CA ILE A 411 -8.50 23.18 -34.81
C ILE A 411 -9.45 22.11 -34.28
N VAL A 412 -10.18 22.48 -33.23
CA VAL A 412 -11.23 21.66 -32.61
C VAL A 412 -12.49 21.74 -33.45
N ALA A 413 -12.92 22.96 -33.75
CA ALA A 413 -14.11 23.28 -34.53
C ALA A 413 -13.95 24.63 -35.22
N TYR A 414 -14.71 24.85 -36.29
CA TYR A 414 -14.83 26.17 -36.88
C TYR A 414 -16.19 26.32 -37.57
N GLY A 415 -16.58 27.57 -37.81
CA GLY A 415 -17.78 27.89 -38.57
C GLY A 415 -17.62 29.20 -39.31
N THR A 416 -18.48 29.45 -40.30
CA THR A 416 -18.56 30.74 -41.01
C THR A 416 -19.96 31.34 -40.92
N SER A 417 -20.05 32.66 -40.75
CA SER A 417 -21.31 33.41 -40.56
C SER A 417 -22.13 33.61 -41.84
N ASP A 418 -22.08 32.71 -42.82
CA ASP A 418 -22.69 32.93 -44.14
C ASP A 418 -24.21 33.20 -44.00
N TYR A 419 -24.60 34.43 -44.33
CA TYR A 419 -25.94 34.96 -44.11
C TYR A 419 -26.98 34.40 -45.11
N ASP A 420 -26.53 33.78 -46.21
CA ASP A 420 -27.40 33.39 -47.33
C ASP A 420 -28.01 31.97 -47.20
N GLU A 421 -27.63 31.15 -46.20
CA GLU A 421 -28.12 29.75 -46.07
C GLU A 421 -29.20 29.50 -45.01
N PHE A 422 -29.64 30.48 -44.23
CA PHE A 422 -30.75 30.28 -43.28
C PHE A 422 -32.12 30.55 -43.91
N GLU A 423 -32.69 29.53 -44.57
CA GLU A 423 -34.15 29.45 -44.68
C GLU A 423 -34.73 29.36 -43.27
N SER A 424 -35.46 30.42 -42.88
CA SER A 424 -36.17 30.59 -41.60
C SER A 424 -36.49 29.28 -40.86
N ILE A 425 -35.82 29.05 -39.73
CA ILE A 425 -36.30 28.10 -38.72
C ILE A 425 -37.67 28.63 -38.27
N PRO A 426 -38.75 27.83 -38.32
CA PRO A 426 -40.06 28.29 -37.84
C PRO A 426 -39.98 28.60 -36.34
N GLN A 427 -40.37 29.81 -35.97
CA GLN A 427 -40.52 30.24 -34.57
C GLN A 427 -41.43 29.32 -33.74
#